data_AF-A0A9E5EYP3-F1
#
_entry.id   AF-A0A9E5EYP3-F1
#
_cell.length_a   1.000
_cell.length_b   1.000
_cell.length_c   1.000
_cell.angle_alpha   90.00
_cell.angle_beta   90.00
_cell.angle_gamma   90.00
#
_symmetry.space_group_name_H-M   'P 1'
#
loop_
_entity.id
_entity.type
_entity.pdbx_description
1 polymer ?
#
loop_
_entity_poly.entity_id
_entity_poly.type
_entity_poly.pdbx_seq_one_letter_code
_entity_poly.pdbx_strand_id
1 'polypeptide(L)'
;MQKQRDGQHILLEDLAVVEDGMEDRRSLARFNRMPAIAVGIRKAIGGNLVGLCENVKKDLPRLRKMLPPGVELNVPVDSSVFVRENIDELKLTLMLGVLFTGVVCYLFLGSIGTTVNICLSIPTSLIGTFFFINYGVKFFG
;
A
#
# COMPACT_ATOMS: atom_id res chain seq x y z
N MET A 1 18.92 -53.48 1.55
CA MET A 1 19.01 -54.95 1.68
C MET A 1 17.61 -55.52 1.85
N GLN A 2 17.22 -56.32 0.86
CA GLN A 2 16.14 -57.32 0.77
C GLN A 2 15.18 -57.55 1.96
N LYS A 3 13.87 -57.51 1.70
CA LYS A 3 13.03 -58.73 1.73
C LYS A 3 11.66 -58.47 1.09
N GLN A 4 11.41 -59.15 -0.03
CA GLN A 4 10.09 -59.33 -0.62
C GLN A 4 9.47 -60.59 0.00
N ARG A 5 8.28 -60.48 0.59
CA ARG A 5 7.39 -61.61 0.91
C ARG A 5 5.94 -61.17 0.76
N ASP A 6 5.24 -61.89 -0.12
CA ASP A 6 3.81 -61.88 -0.44
C ASP A 6 3.15 -60.56 -0.85
N GLY A 7 2.49 -60.62 -2.01
CA GLY A 7 1.79 -59.52 -2.65
C GLY A 7 0.52 -59.09 -1.90
N GLN A 8 0.70 -58.44 -0.76
CA GLN A 8 -0.36 -57.66 -0.11
C GLN A 8 -0.06 -56.19 -0.33
N HIS A 9 -0.87 -55.56 -1.18
CA HIS A 9 -0.91 -54.10 -1.31
C HIS A 9 -1.46 -53.55 0.01
N ILE A 10 -0.59 -52.97 0.83
CA ILE A 10 -1.01 -52.24 2.02
C ILE A 10 -1.54 -50.89 1.53
N LEU A 11 -2.84 -50.64 1.73
CA LEU A 11 -3.45 -49.38 1.34
C LEU A 11 -3.17 -48.32 2.43
N LEU A 12 -3.06 -47.05 2.05
CA LEU A 12 -2.82 -45.97 3.01
C LEU A 12 -3.93 -45.88 4.08
N GLU A 13 -5.13 -46.37 3.77
CA GLU A 13 -6.26 -46.49 4.71
C GLU A 13 -6.01 -47.48 5.86
N ASP A 14 -5.08 -48.43 5.69
CA ASP A 14 -4.73 -49.41 6.72
C ASP A 14 -3.82 -48.84 7.82
N LEU A 15 -3.20 -47.67 7.58
CA LEU A 15 -2.20 -47.05 8.45
C LEU A 15 -2.49 -45.59 8.83
N ALA A 16 -3.41 -44.91 8.13
CA ALA A 16 -3.73 -43.52 8.39
C ALA A 16 -5.20 -43.20 8.09
N VAL A 17 -5.80 -42.37 8.95
CA VAL A 17 -7.10 -41.73 8.67
C VAL A 17 -6.84 -40.51 7.81
N VAL A 18 -7.30 -40.52 6.56
CA VAL A 18 -7.19 -39.40 5.62
C VAL A 18 -8.48 -38.59 5.69
N GLU A 19 -8.45 -37.44 6.33
CA GLU A 19 -9.53 -36.44 6.33
C GLU A 19 -9.17 -35.29 5.39
N ASP A 20 -10.11 -34.88 4.54
CA ASP A 20 -10.00 -33.64 3.75
C ASP A 20 -10.24 -32.44 4.69
N GLY A 21 -9.19 -32.10 5.43
CA GLY A 21 -9.17 -30.99 6.39
C GLY A 21 -8.61 -29.72 5.75
N MET A 22 -9.15 -28.57 6.15
CA MET A 22 -8.57 -27.28 5.81
C MET A 22 -7.11 -27.21 6.28
N GLU A 23 -6.19 -26.87 5.38
CA GLU A 23 -4.77 -26.68 5.68
C GLU A 23 -4.62 -25.58 6.74
N ASP A 24 -4.28 -26.02 7.94
CA ASP A 24 -3.81 -25.27 9.10
C ASP A 24 -4.81 -24.34 9.82
N ARG A 25 -5.45 -24.88 10.87
CA ARG A 25 -6.14 -24.14 11.93
C ARG A 25 -5.19 -23.33 12.85
N ARG A 26 -4.00 -22.93 12.40
CA ARG A 26 -3.01 -22.21 13.23
C ARG A 26 -3.16 -20.69 13.25
N SER A 27 -3.88 -20.09 12.31
CA SER A 27 -4.16 -18.65 12.37
C SER A 27 -5.52 -18.42 12.98
N LEU A 28 -5.57 -18.26 14.31
CA LEU A 28 -6.74 -17.67 15.00
C LEU A 28 -6.84 -16.19 14.63
N ALA A 29 -7.24 -15.90 13.39
CA ALA A 29 -7.60 -14.56 12.99
C ALA A 29 -8.94 -14.22 13.65
N ARG A 30 -8.92 -13.25 14.56
CA ARG A 30 -10.13 -12.72 15.19
C ARG A 30 -10.26 -11.26 14.82
N PHE A 31 -11.45 -10.87 14.38
CA PHE A 31 -11.81 -9.48 14.18
C PHE A 31 -12.87 -9.11 15.21
N ASN A 32 -12.59 -8.13 16.07
CA ASN A 32 -13.47 -7.72 17.16
C ASN A 32 -13.98 -8.89 18.05
N ARG A 33 -13.07 -9.81 18.43
CA ARG A 33 -13.34 -11.03 19.23
C ARG A 33 -14.17 -12.11 18.52
N MET A 34 -14.64 -11.89 17.29
CA MET A 34 -15.32 -12.89 16.48
C MET A 34 -14.32 -13.64 15.59
N PRO A 35 -14.52 -14.95 15.31
CA PRO A 35 -13.71 -15.68 14.34
C PRO A 35 -13.81 -15.01 12.96
N ALA A 36 -12.67 -14.74 12.33
CA ALA A 36 -12.61 -14.08 11.03
C ALA A 36 -11.55 -14.73 10.14
N ILE A 37 -11.67 -14.55 8.83
CA ILE A 37 -10.62 -14.92 7.88
C ILE A 37 -9.85 -13.66 7.54
N ALA A 38 -8.55 -13.64 7.83
CA ALA A 38 -7.67 -12.54 7.47
C ALA A 38 -7.09 -12.75 6.07
N VAL A 39 -7.29 -11.77 5.18
CA VAL A 39 -6.69 -11.75 3.84
C VAL A 39 -5.77 -10.53 3.75
N GLY A 40 -4.49 -10.78 3.50
CA GLY A 40 -3.48 -9.72 3.34
C GLY A 40 -3.15 -9.48 1.87
N ILE A 41 -3.30 -8.24 1.41
CA ILE A 41 -2.91 -7.84 0.05
C ILE A 41 -1.59 -7.09 0.13
N ARG A 42 -0.62 -7.49 -0.68
CA ARG A 42 0.71 -6.87 -0.74
C ARG A 42 0.99 -6.35 -2.14
N LYS A 43 1.67 -5.20 -2.22
CA LYS A 43 2.14 -4.66 -3.49
C LYS A 43 3.32 -5.48 -4.03
N ALA A 44 3.38 -5.65 -5.34
CA ALA A 44 4.58 -6.15 -6.01
C ALA A 44 5.76 -5.18 -5.86
N ILE A 45 6.98 -5.68 -6.04
CA ILE A 45 8.20 -4.86 -6.07
C ILE A 45 8.05 -3.79 -7.17
N GLY A 46 8.34 -2.53 -6.84
CA GLY A 46 8.13 -1.39 -7.76
C GLY A 46 6.67 -0.96 -7.97
N GLY A 47 5.69 -1.67 -7.41
CA GLY A 47 4.27 -1.34 -7.55
C GLY A 47 3.83 -0.10 -6.75
N ASN A 48 2.86 0.64 -7.30
CA ASN A 48 2.18 1.76 -6.65
C ASN A 48 1.20 1.26 -5.58
N LEU A 49 1.48 1.56 -4.31
CA LEU A 49 0.64 1.16 -3.18
C LEU A 49 -0.75 1.84 -3.20
N VAL A 50 -0.80 3.15 -3.46
CA VAL A 50 -2.06 3.90 -3.46
C VAL A 50 -2.97 3.43 -4.58
N GLY A 51 -2.40 3.27 -5.79
CA GLY A 51 -3.14 2.74 -6.94
C GLY A 51 -3.63 1.31 -6.73
N LEU A 52 -2.84 0.45 -6.08
CA LEU A 52 -3.27 -0.90 -5.71
C LEU A 52 -4.47 -0.87 -4.76
N CYS A 53 -4.40 -0.10 -3.68
CA CYS A 53 -5.51 0.01 -2.73
C CYS A 53 -6.77 0.59 -3.38
N GLU A 54 -6.64 1.57 -4.29
CA GLU A 54 -7.78 2.09 -5.05
C GLU A 54 -8.42 1.03 -5.96
N ASN A 55 -7.63 0.22 -6.65
CA ASN A 55 -8.15 -0.87 -7.48
C ASN A 55 -8.85 -1.93 -6.65
N VAL A 56 -8.25 -2.34 -5.53
CA VAL A 56 -8.87 -3.28 -4.58
C VAL A 56 -10.20 -2.73 -4.07
N LYS A 57 -10.26 -1.46 -3.65
CA LYS A 57 -11.49 -0.80 -3.22
C LYS A 57 -12.57 -0.73 -4.30
N LYS A 58 -12.19 -0.61 -5.58
CA LYS A 58 -13.13 -0.65 -6.71
C LYS A 58 -13.74 -2.04 -6.92
N ASP A 59 -12.98 -3.10 -6.63
CA ASP A 59 -13.43 -4.48 -6.78
C ASP A 59 -14.18 -5.02 -5.54
N LEU A 60 -13.97 -4.40 -4.38
CA LEU A 60 -14.64 -4.74 -3.12
C LEU A 60 -16.17 -4.88 -3.22
N PRO A 61 -16.92 -3.98 -3.88
CA PRO A 61 -18.37 -4.11 -4.04
C PRO A 61 -18.77 -5.37 -4.81
N ARG A 62 -17.98 -5.79 -5.80
CA ARG A 62 -18.22 -7.01 -6.57
C ARG A 62 -18.01 -8.23 -5.69
N LEU A 63 -16.93 -8.24 -4.91
CA LEU A 63 -16.64 -9.31 -3.95
C LEU A 63 -17.74 -9.41 -2.88
N ARG A 64 -18.21 -8.28 -2.35
CA ARG A 64 -19.32 -8.24 -1.37
C ARG A 64 -20.60 -8.90 -1.87
N LYS A 65 -20.90 -8.81 -3.18
CA LYS A 65 -22.09 -9.45 -3.78
C LYS A 65 -21.96 -10.96 -3.95
N MET A 66 -20.74 -11.49 -3.96
CA MET A 66 -20.48 -12.94 -4.10
C MET A 66 -20.41 -13.65 -2.74
N LEU A 67 -20.45 -12.90 -1.64
CA LEU A 67 -20.40 -13.47 -0.29
C LEU A 67 -21.75 -14.10 0.09
N PRO A 68 -21.74 -15.25 0.78
CA PRO A 68 -22.95 -15.87 1.29
C PRO A 68 -23.62 -14.98 2.37
N PRO A 69 -24.94 -15.13 2.57
CA PRO A 69 -25.67 -14.35 3.58
C PRO A 69 -25.07 -14.57 4.97
N GLY A 70 -24.78 -13.47 5.69
CA GLY A 70 -24.20 -13.48 7.03
C GLY A 70 -22.69 -13.26 7.12
N VAL A 71 -21.98 -13.09 5.98
CA VAL A 71 -20.54 -12.76 5.96
C VAL A 71 -20.32 -11.28 5.68
N GLU A 72 -19.65 -10.58 6.60
CA GLU A 72 -19.27 -9.17 6.43
C GLU A 72 -17.80 -9.01 6.01
N LEU A 73 -17.56 -8.15 5.01
CA LEU A 73 -16.22 -7.81 4.54
C LEU A 73 -15.80 -6.42 5.03
N ASN A 74 -14.83 -6.40 5.94
CA ASN A 74 -14.25 -5.17 6.50
C ASN A 74 -12.77 -5.03 6.12
N VAL A 75 -12.33 -3.80 5.87
CA VAL A 75 -10.92 -3.46 5.62
C VAL A 75 -10.41 -2.67 6.83
N PRO A 76 -9.86 -3.34 7.85
CA PRO A 76 -9.43 -2.66 9.08
C PRO A 76 -8.08 -1.96 8.95
N VAL A 77 -7.25 -2.39 7.99
CA VAL A 77 -5.91 -1.84 7.77
C VAL A 77 -5.79 -1.44 6.32
N ASP A 78 -5.50 -0.15 6.08
CA ASP A 78 -5.23 0.39 4.76
C ASP A 78 -4.05 1.36 4.81
N SER A 79 -2.90 0.89 4.35
CA SER A 79 -1.67 1.70 4.30
C SER A 79 -1.74 2.86 3.30
N SER A 80 -2.66 2.84 2.33
CA SER A 80 -2.80 3.95 1.38
C SER A 80 -3.34 5.22 2.01
N VAL A 81 -4.14 5.10 3.07
CA VAL A 81 -4.69 6.24 3.81
C VAL A 81 -3.56 7.04 4.45
N PHE A 82 -2.68 6.35 5.18
CA PHE A 82 -1.49 6.97 5.79
C PHE A 82 -0.63 7.68 4.75
N VAL A 83 -0.36 7.05 3.60
CA VAL A 83 0.42 7.68 2.53
C VAL A 83 -0.27 8.93 1.98
N ARG A 84 -1.59 8.90 1.78
CA ARG A 84 -2.34 10.07 1.29
C ARG A 84 -2.33 11.21 2.31
N GLU A 85 -2.53 10.91 3.58
CA GLU A 85 -2.48 11.90 4.67
C GLU A 85 -1.11 12.58 4.75
N ASN A 86 -0.01 11.82 4.68
CA ASN A 86 1.34 12.38 4.66
C ASN A 86 1.55 13.29 3.44
N ILE A 87 1.06 12.92 2.26
CA ILE A 87 1.15 13.76 1.06
C ILE A 87 0.38 15.06 1.26
N ASP A 88 -0.81 15.01 1.84
CA ASP A 88 -1.63 16.21 2.06
C ASP A 88 -1.03 17.13 3.14
N GLU A 89 -0.45 16.56 4.20
CA GLU A 89 0.32 17.30 5.21
C GLU A 89 1.56 17.98 4.62
N LEU A 90 2.29 17.27 3.75
CA LEU A 90 3.44 17.82 3.04
C LEU A 90 3.04 18.99 2.13
N LYS A 91 1.92 18.90 1.41
CA LYS A 91 1.42 20.02 0.58
C LYS A 91 1.12 21.25 1.43
N LEU A 92 0.44 21.08 2.56
CA LEU A 92 0.11 22.17 3.48
C LEU A 92 1.39 22.80 4.04
N THR A 93 2.35 21.99 4.46
CA THR A 93 3.64 22.44 4.99
C THR A 93 4.44 23.20 3.94
N LEU A 94 4.46 22.73 2.68
CA LEU A 94 5.10 23.45 1.57
C LEU A 94 4.45 24.80 1.31
N MET A 95 3.12 24.87 1.29
CA MET A 95 2.39 26.12 1.07
C MET A 95 2.69 27.14 2.18
N LEU A 96 2.65 26.70 3.44
CA LEU A 96 3.03 27.53 4.59
C LEU A 96 4.50 27.95 4.50
N GLY A 97 5.40 27.04 4.13
CA GLY A 97 6.82 27.32 3.99
C GLY A 97 7.11 28.41 2.95
N VAL A 98 6.48 28.32 1.77
CA VAL A 98 6.60 29.36 0.73
C VAL A 98 6.03 30.69 1.21
N LEU A 99 4.88 30.68 1.88
CA LEU A 99 4.26 31.88 2.42
C LEU A 99 5.17 32.57 3.47
N PHE A 100 5.64 31.82 4.47
CA PHE A 100 6.53 32.36 5.51
C PHE A 100 7.85 32.83 4.93
N THR A 101 8.44 32.08 4.00
CA THR A 101 9.67 32.49 3.31
C THR A 101 9.46 33.81 2.57
N GLY A 102 8.35 33.96 1.85
CA GLY A 102 7.99 35.20 1.17
C GLY A 102 7.84 36.38 2.11
N VAL A 103 7.15 36.18 3.25
CA VAL A 103 6.99 37.22 4.28
C VAL A 103 8.34 37.64 4.86
N VAL A 104 9.19 36.68 5.23
CA VAL A 104 10.53 36.99 5.78
C VAL A 104 11.39 37.71 4.73
N CYS A 105 11.42 37.21 3.49
CA CYS A 105 12.13 37.89 2.40
C CYS A 105 11.62 39.32 2.18
N TYR A 106 10.30 39.55 2.26
CA TYR A 106 9.74 40.90 2.17
C TYR A 106 10.25 41.83 3.26
N LEU A 107 10.23 41.38 4.52
CA LEU A 107 10.68 42.17 5.66
C LEU A 107 12.16 42.55 5.57
N PHE A 108 13.00 41.67 5.02
CA PHE A 108 14.43 41.95 4.88
C PHE A 108 14.78 42.81 3.65
N LEU A 109 14.13 42.57 2.52
CA LEU A 109 14.49 43.25 1.27
C LEU A 109 13.78 44.60 1.09
N GLY A 110 12.64 44.84 1.73
CA GLY A 110 11.87 46.09 1.62
C GLY A 110 11.34 46.40 0.20
N SER A 111 11.52 45.46 -0.73
CA SER A 111 11.27 45.61 -2.17
C SER A 111 10.36 44.47 -2.65
N ILE A 112 9.14 44.81 -3.06
CA ILE A 112 8.13 43.85 -3.53
C ILE A 112 8.65 43.08 -4.76
N GLY A 113 9.34 43.77 -5.68
CA GLY A 113 9.84 43.15 -6.91
C GLY A 113 10.85 42.04 -6.63
N THR A 114 11.78 42.25 -5.69
CA THR A 114 12.81 41.25 -5.39
C THR A 114 12.24 40.07 -4.61
N THR A 115 11.31 40.32 -3.69
CA THR A 115 10.60 39.25 -2.95
C THR A 115 9.79 38.35 -3.89
N VAL A 116 9.08 38.92 -4.86
CA VAL A 116 8.29 38.13 -5.83
C VAL A 116 9.20 37.24 -6.68
N ASN A 117 10.36 37.75 -7.12
CA ASN A 117 11.33 36.95 -7.89
C ASN A 117 11.83 35.73 -7.10
N ILE A 118 12.13 35.92 -5.81
CA ILE A 118 12.54 34.82 -4.91
C ILE A 118 11.39 33.82 -4.71
N CYS A 119 10.19 34.32 -4.43
CA CYS A 119 9.01 33.46 -4.24
C CYS A 119 8.69 32.61 -5.46
N LEU A 120 8.89 33.15 -6.68
CA LEU A 120 8.67 32.43 -7.93
C LEU A 120 9.81 31.45 -8.24
N SER A 121 11.03 31.74 -7.80
CA SER A 121 12.20 30.88 -8.00
C SER A 121 12.07 29.53 -7.27
N ILE A 122 11.45 29.51 -6.09
CA ILE A 122 11.23 28.30 -5.28
C ILE A 122 10.42 27.23 -6.06
N PRO A 123 9.17 27.49 -6.51
CA PRO A 123 8.39 26.49 -7.26
C PRO A 123 9.03 26.15 -8.60
N THR A 124 9.65 27.11 -9.30
CA THR A 124 10.32 26.80 -10.58
C THR A 124 11.51 25.86 -10.40
N SER A 125 12.29 26.01 -9.32
CA SER A 125 13.42 25.11 -9.03
C SER A 125 12.95 23.68 -8.71
N LEU A 126 11.83 23.55 -8.00
CA LEU A 126 11.22 22.28 -7.66
C LEU A 126 10.73 21.56 -8.93
N ILE A 127 10.02 22.28 -9.80
CA ILE A 127 9.58 21.78 -11.11
C ILE A 127 10.79 21.35 -11.95
N GLY A 128 11.86 22.14 -11.98
CA GLY A 128 13.11 21.81 -12.67
C GLY A 128 13.73 20.51 -12.16
N THR A 129 13.74 20.30 -10.84
CA THR A 129 14.27 19.10 -10.22
C THR A 129 13.43 17.87 -10.58
N PHE A 130 12.10 17.97 -10.51
CA PHE A 130 11.21 16.88 -10.93
C PHE A 130 11.36 16.55 -12.42
N PHE A 131 11.52 17.57 -13.26
CA PHE A 131 11.78 17.38 -14.68
C PHE A 131 13.09 16.61 -14.91
N PHE A 132 14.15 16.98 -14.20
CA PHE A 132 15.43 16.27 -14.28
C PHE A 132 15.35 14.83 -13.75
N ILE A 133 14.65 14.59 -12.65
CA ILE A 133 14.49 13.23 -12.11
C ILE A 133 13.73 12.33 -13.10
N ASN A 134 12.67 12.85 -13.72
CA ASN A 134 11.85 12.03 -14.61
C ASN A 134 12.50 11.82 -15.99
N TYR A 135 13.04 12.88 -16.59
CA TYR A 135 13.61 12.83 -17.95
C TYR A 135 15.12 12.68 -17.97
N GLY A 136 15.82 13.36 -17.07
CA GLY A 136 17.29 13.34 -16.99
C GLY A 136 17.85 12.01 -16.52
N VAL A 137 17.29 11.41 -15.45
CA VAL A 137 17.73 10.07 -14.99
C VAL A 137 17.49 9.00 -16.05
N LYS A 138 16.42 9.14 -16.84
CA LYS A 138 16.08 8.22 -17.92
C LYS A 138 16.95 8.39 -19.19
N PHE A 139 17.67 9.51 -19.30
CA PHE A 139 18.60 9.80 -20.40
C PHE A 139 20.03 9.29 -20.11
N PHE A 140 20.41 9.21 -18.84
CA PHE A 140 21.73 8.75 -18.40
C PHE A 140 21.78 7.28 -17.93
N GLY A 141 20.61 6.62 -17.81
CA GLY A 141 20.47 5.24 -17.37
C GLY A 141 20.12 4.26 -18.47
#